data_AF-A0A6B1CJC2-F1
#
_entry.id   AF-A0A6B1CJC2-F1
#
_cell.length_a   1.000
_cell.length_b   1.000
_cell.length_c   1.000
_cell.angle_alpha   90.00
_cell.angle_beta   90.00
_cell.angle_gamma   90.00
#
_symmetry.space_group_name_H-M   'P 1'
#
loop_
_entity.id
_entity.type
_entity.pdbx_description
1 polymer ?
#
loop_
_entity_poly.entity_id
_entity_poly.type
_entity_poly.pdbx_seq_one_letter_code
_entity_poly.pdbx_strand_id
1 'polypeptide(L)'
;MSLRRRADFTEETSRLFTMPAVARAVVRGLGLADAAADAATNMGYDNLMILELTHRVEERIHTLAGMDAEAEMYLDTEVGPHPASYDEGSIDDWKLTELLEDSISGIIDELIDHRGGSNAIAKLTYFADRRLEVIAHGLERPPSQIEEFRRERGILPHGELDAAAASVLSYLVGVAFGRWDLRCAGGLEPALGDLFDPVPVHPPGMLLDDGRPARTTPAGYELDLPPEQLLLDQPGHQWDIVERVTAAASLLVEDADRLLDDLMSHLDGRDLRHQLRRHFFKEHLTRYSKSRRKAPIYWPLYTPSRAWGVWVYAPSLRRETLYAVEAASTARLQSAQSEISRLLRIVSGDISGPSARQAASALESEQQLFEELTSFRRAAERVAALGWEPDLDDGIVLCAAPLADLFGAWPEAAKQRKHIRDGKYSWASVSQWSADL
;
A
#
# COMPACT_ATOMS: atom_id res chain seq x y z
N MET A 1 14.94 -6.48 19.68
CA MET A 1 14.24 -7.37 18.72
C MET A 1 12.73 -7.47 18.98
N SER A 2 12.26 -7.60 20.22
CA SER A 2 10.81 -7.57 20.54
C SER A 2 10.10 -6.28 20.09
N LEU A 3 10.76 -5.13 20.25
CA LEU A 3 10.28 -3.81 19.81
C LEU A 3 10.02 -3.77 18.29
N ARG A 4 11.02 -4.16 17.49
CA ARG A 4 10.86 -4.23 16.03
C ARG A 4 9.77 -5.21 15.61
N ARG A 5 9.65 -6.33 16.32
CA ARG A 5 8.59 -7.32 16.07
C ARG A 5 7.18 -6.77 16.34
N ARG A 6 7.04 -5.75 17.21
CA ARG A 6 5.74 -5.07 17.40
C ARG A 6 5.34 -4.27 16.16
N ALA A 7 6.28 -3.54 15.56
CA ALA A 7 6.06 -2.84 14.29
C ALA A 7 5.70 -3.80 13.14
N ASP A 8 6.26 -5.01 13.14
CA ASP A 8 5.94 -6.03 12.14
C ASP A 8 4.46 -6.45 12.14
N PHE A 9 3.71 -6.27 13.23
CA PHE A 9 2.26 -6.56 13.27
C PHE A 9 1.42 -5.53 12.51
N THR A 10 1.97 -4.34 12.25
CA THR A 10 1.27 -3.21 11.63
C THR A 10 1.83 -2.86 10.26
N GLU A 11 2.98 -3.41 9.88
CA GLU A 11 3.57 -3.29 8.54
C GLU A 11 2.96 -4.32 7.57
N GLU A 12 2.14 -3.88 6.62
CA GLU A 12 1.35 -4.73 5.69
C GLU A 12 2.17 -5.78 4.91
N THR A 13 3.45 -5.50 4.66
CA THR A 13 4.33 -6.40 3.90
C THR A 13 5.06 -7.41 4.78
N SER A 14 4.87 -7.34 6.10
CA SER A 14 5.45 -8.25 7.07
C SER A 14 4.73 -9.60 7.11
N ARG A 15 5.49 -10.65 7.45
CA ARG A 15 4.96 -11.98 7.74
C ARG A 15 4.21 -12.07 9.07
N LEU A 16 4.27 -11.02 9.89
CA LEU A 16 3.55 -10.94 11.15
C LEU A 16 2.35 -9.99 11.09
N PHE A 17 2.05 -9.40 9.93
CA PHE A 17 0.98 -8.42 9.82
C PHE A 17 -0.37 -8.94 10.32
N THR A 18 -1.08 -8.08 11.03
CA THR A 18 -2.46 -8.31 11.52
C THR A 18 -3.42 -7.29 10.91
N MET A 19 -3.18 -6.02 11.22
CA MET A 19 -3.93 -4.86 10.75
C MET A 19 -3.11 -3.59 10.99
N PRO A 20 -3.38 -2.47 10.30
CA PRO A 20 -2.71 -1.21 10.59
C PRO A 20 -3.00 -0.74 12.03
N ALA A 21 -2.00 -0.12 12.68
CA ALA A 21 -2.17 0.48 14.01
C ALA A 21 -3.34 1.48 14.04
N VAL A 22 -3.40 2.32 13.00
CA VAL A 22 -4.45 3.34 12.83
C VAL A 22 -5.82 2.69 12.70
N ALA A 23 -5.96 1.63 11.89
CA ALA A 23 -7.23 0.92 11.77
C ALA A 23 -7.69 0.33 13.11
N ARG A 24 -6.75 -0.16 13.94
CA ARG A 24 -7.06 -0.70 15.27
C ARG A 24 -7.57 0.40 16.21
N ALA A 25 -6.98 1.58 16.17
CA ALA A 25 -7.44 2.73 16.95
C ALA A 25 -8.80 3.25 16.45
N VAL A 26 -9.02 3.29 15.13
CA VAL A 26 -10.31 3.65 14.52
C VAL A 26 -11.43 2.71 14.96
N VAL A 27 -11.18 1.39 15.00
CA VAL A 27 -12.14 0.39 15.53
C VAL A 27 -12.49 0.64 17.01
N ARG A 28 -11.58 1.24 17.79
CA ARG A 28 -11.82 1.64 19.18
C ARG A 28 -12.56 2.98 19.31
N GLY A 29 -12.97 3.59 18.19
CA GLY A 29 -13.76 4.81 18.15
C GLY A 29 -12.96 6.11 18.00
N LEU A 30 -11.65 6.04 17.73
CA LEU A 30 -10.86 7.24 17.45
C LEU A 30 -11.10 7.73 16.02
N GLY A 31 -11.13 9.05 15.82
CA GLY A 31 -11.05 9.64 14.48
C GLY A 31 -9.68 9.38 13.83
N LEU A 32 -9.57 9.53 12.52
CA LEU A 32 -8.35 9.20 11.77
C LEU A 32 -7.11 9.96 12.31
N ALA A 33 -7.25 11.25 12.60
CA ALA A 33 -6.14 12.07 13.10
C ALA A 33 -5.68 11.66 14.50
N ASP A 34 -6.62 11.41 15.41
CA ASP A 34 -6.33 10.93 16.77
C ASP A 34 -5.71 9.52 16.72
N ALA A 35 -6.20 8.67 15.82
CA ALA A 35 -5.66 7.33 15.60
C ALA A 35 -4.23 7.37 15.04
N ALA A 36 -3.93 8.32 14.15
CA ALA A 36 -2.57 8.55 13.66
C ALA A 36 -1.66 9.07 14.78
N ALA A 37 -2.14 9.99 15.62
CA ALA A 37 -1.39 10.52 16.76
C ALA A 37 -1.10 9.45 17.82
N ASP A 38 -2.06 8.57 18.10
CA ASP A 38 -1.89 7.41 18.99
C ASP A 38 -0.85 6.44 18.42
N ALA A 39 -0.96 6.10 17.12
CA ALA A 39 0.01 5.24 16.45
C ALA A 39 1.42 5.83 16.45
N ALA A 40 1.57 7.12 16.12
CA ALA A 40 2.85 7.83 16.14
C ALA A 40 3.44 7.89 17.55
N THR A 41 2.62 8.08 18.57
CA THR A 41 3.07 8.11 19.97
C THR A 41 3.57 6.74 20.45
N ASN A 42 2.85 5.67 20.12
CA ASN A 42 3.29 4.31 20.43
C ASN A 42 4.59 3.95 19.70
N MET A 43 4.72 4.36 18.44
CA MET A 43 5.96 4.17 17.67
C MET A 43 7.12 4.99 18.26
N GLY A 44 6.87 6.23 18.69
CA GLY A 44 7.83 7.08 19.37
C GLY A 44 8.40 6.42 20.64
N TYR A 45 7.55 5.86 21.50
CA TYR A 45 8.02 5.12 22.69
C TYR A 45 8.92 3.92 22.32
N ASP A 46 8.55 3.17 21.29
CA ASP A 46 9.35 2.03 20.83
C ASP A 46 10.69 2.49 20.24
N ASN A 47 10.70 3.60 19.50
CA ASN A 47 11.91 4.19 18.94
C ASN A 47 12.87 4.67 20.04
N LEU A 48 12.36 5.39 21.04
CA LEU A 48 13.17 5.84 22.19
C LEU A 48 13.79 4.65 22.95
N MET A 49 13.02 3.58 23.16
CA MET A 49 13.52 2.36 23.80
C MET A 49 14.59 1.65 22.94
N ILE A 50 14.43 1.63 21.61
CA ILE A 50 15.47 1.10 20.71
C ILE A 50 16.75 1.92 20.87
N LEU A 51 16.65 3.26 20.84
CA LEU A 51 17.79 4.16 20.94
C LEU A 51 18.51 4.04 22.29
N GLU A 52 17.78 3.92 23.39
CA GLU A 52 18.37 3.67 24.71
C GLU A 52 19.14 2.33 24.72
N LEU A 53 18.55 1.27 24.18
CA LEU A 53 19.17 -0.05 24.14
C LEU A 53 20.40 -0.08 23.23
N THR A 54 20.36 0.58 22.06
CA THR A 54 21.52 0.65 21.15
C THR A 54 22.64 1.47 21.76
N HIS A 55 22.33 2.56 22.46
CA HIS A 55 23.33 3.35 23.18
C HIS A 55 24.05 2.52 24.23
N ARG A 56 23.29 1.79 25.07
CA ARG A 56 23.87 0.90 26.09
C ARG A 56 24.73 -0.22 25.50
N VAL A 57 24.38 -0.71 24.31
CA VAL A 57 25.18 -1.70 23.59
C VAL A 57 26.49 -1.07 23.12
N GLU A 58 26.44 0.14 22.57
CA GLU A 58 27.61 0.90 22.14
C GLU A 58 28.58 1.17 23.30
N GLU A 59 28.10 1.71 24.42
CA GLU A 59 28.91 1.94 25.63
C GLU A 59 29.58 0.65 26.12
N ARG A 60 28.85 -0.47 26.05
CA ARG A 60 29.37 -1.77 26.45
C ARG A 60 30.45 -2.27 25.48
N ILE A 61 30.30 -2.02 24.19
CA ILE A 61 31.30 -2.35 23.17
C ILE A 61 32.56 -1.50 23.39
N HIS A 62 32.44 -0.19 23.60
CA HIS A 62 33.57 0.71 23.88
C HIS A 62 34.35 0.23 25.12
N THR A 63 33.63 -0.09 26.20
CA THR A 63 34.22 -0.63 27.43
C THR A 63 34.98 -1.94 27.18
N LEU A 64 34.40 -2.88 26.43
CA LEU A 64 35.02 -4.19 26.15
C LEU A 64 36.21 -4.10 25.18
N ALA A 65 36.17 -3.14 24.25
CA ALA A 65 37.25 -2.85 23.34
C ALA A 65 38.40 -2.07 24.02
N GLY A 66 38.20 -1.57 25.24
CA GLY A 66 39.18 -0.78 25.97
C GLY A 66 39.40 0.59 25.32
N MET A 67 38.33 1.17 24.75
CA MET A 67 38.39 2.50 24.13
C MET A 67 38.62 3.56 25.20
N ASP A 68 39.51 4.51 24.90
CA ASP A 68 39.70 5.70 25.70
C ASP A 68 38.94 6.89 25.09
N ALA A 69 38.92 8.02 25.79
CA ALA A 69 38.20 9.21 25.36
C ALA A 69 38.68 9.77 24.00
N GLU A 70 39.94 9.55 23.64
CA GLU A 70 40.47 9.97 22.34
C GLU A 70 39.90 9.10 21.21
N ALA A 71 39.83 7.79 21.42
CA ALA A 71 39.24 6.87 20.47
C ALA A 71 37.72 7.07 20.31
N GLU A 72 36.99 7.36 21.40
CA GLU A 72 35.57 7.69 21.35
C GLU A 72 35.32 9.00 20.59
N MET A 73 36.07 10.06 20.91
CA MET A 73 35.98 11.34 20.21
C MET A 73 36.31 11.22 18.72
N TYR A 74 37.27 10.35 18.37
CA TYR A 74 37.56 10.03 16.97
C TYR A 74 36.37 9.39 16.27
N LEU A 75 35.70 8.40 16.89
CA LEU A 75 34.51 7.79 16.33
C LEU A 75 33.36 8.79 16.16
N ASP A 76 33.12 9.63 17.16
CA ASP A 76 32.08 10.66 17.09
C ASP A 76 32.35 11.66 15.97
N THR A 77 33.62 11.96 15.72
CA THR A 77 34.03 12.84 14.61
C THR A 77 33.81 12.19 13.24
N GLU A 78 34.15 10.90 13.10
CA GLU A 78 34.10 10.21 11.80
C GLU A 78 32.70 9.70 11.43
N VAL A 79 31.97 9.16 12.41
CA VAL A 79 30.68 8.49 12.24
C VAL A 79 29.52 9.38 12.70
N GLY A 80 29.75 10.16 13.76
CA GLY A 80 28.72 10.90 14.51
C GLY A 80 28.47 10.25 15.87
N PRO A 81 28.20 11.05 16.92
CA PRO A 81 27.87 10.50 18.24
C PRO A 81 26.53 9.78 18.19
N HIS A 82 26.31 8.85 19.12
CA HIS A 82 25.01 8.21 19.25
C HIS A 82 23.93 9.26 19.60
N PRO A 83 22.76 9.30 18.93
CA PRO A 83 21.78 10.35 19.15
C PRO A 83 21.26 10.42 20.59
N ALA A 84 21.22 9.28 21.31
CA ALA A 84 20.84 9.25 22.73
C ALA A 84 21.92 9.77 23.70
N SER A 85 23.13 10.12 23.23
CA SER A 85 24.20 10.66 24.07
C SER A 85 24.16 12.19 24.22
N TYR A 86 23.28 12.88 23.49
CA TYR A 86 23.15 14.34 23.60
C TYR A 86 22.52 14.75 24.93
N ASP A 87 23.01 15.86 25.49
CA ASP A 87 22.43 16.46 26.69
C ASP A 87 21.13 17.21 26.39
N GLU A 88 20.20 17.20 27.35
CA GLU A 88 19.03 18.07 27.33
C GLU A 88 19.46 19.55 27.34
N GLY A 89 18.69 20.40 26.66
CA GLY A 89 18.97 21.82 26.63
C GLY A 89 17.87 22.64 25.97
N SER A 90 18.06 23.94 25.83
CA SER A 90 17.08 24.78 25.15
C SER A 90 16.93 24.36 23.67
N ILE A 91 15.70 24.32 23.19
CA ILE A 91 15.32 24.13 21.79
C ILE A 91 14.46 25.33 21.38
N ASP A 92 14.66 25.83 20.16
CA ASP A 92 13.74 26.79 19.57
C ASP A 92 12.46 26.05 19.12
N ASP A 93 11.37 26.28 19.86
CA ASP A 93 10.05 25.68 19.60
C ASP A 93 9.57 25.87 18.16
N TRP A 94 9.80 27.06 17.57
CA TRP A 94 9.38 27.35 16.21
C TRP A 94 10.15 26.47 15.23
N LYS A 95 11.48 26.45 15.40
CA LYS A 95 12.37 25.64 14.56
C LYS A 95 12.06 24.16 14.66
N LEU A 96 11.82 23.63 15.86
CA LEU A 96 11.50 22.22 16.03
C LEU A 96 10.13 21.87 15.41
N THR A 97 9.15 22.76 15.50
CA THR A 97 7.85 22.57 14.85
C THR A 97 8.02 22.51 13.32
N GLU A 98 8.75 23.46 12.74
CA GLU A 98 9.06 23.50 11.31
C GLU A 98 9.75 22.21 10.83
N LEU A 99 10.77 21.75 11.56
CA LEU A 99 11.48 20.50 11.25
C LEU A 99 10.58 19.26 11.34
N LEU A 100 9.65 19.19 12.31
CA LEU A 100 8.75 18.05 12.44
C LEU A 100 7.71 18.00 11.31
N GLU A 101 7.23 19.16 10.86
CA GLU A 101 6.21 19.30 9.80
C GLU A 101 6.76 19.23 8.37
N ASP A 102 8.09 19.27 8.21
CA ASP A 102 8.76 19.15 6.91
C ASP A 102 9.06 17.70 6.51
N SER A 103 9.19 17.49 5.21
CA SER A 103 9.66 16.27 4.59
C SER A 103 11.08 15.93 5.06
N ILE A 104 11.41 14.63 5.12
CA ILE A 104 12.77 14.19 5.51
C ILE A 104 13.87 14.81 4.65
N SER A 105 13.60 15.05 3.36
CA SER A 105 14.55 15.69 2.46
C SER A 105 14.74 17.17 2.80
N GLY A 106 13.64 17.90 3.08
CA GLY A 106 13.70 19.31 3.49
C GLY A 106 14.44 19.50 4.81
N ILE A 107 14.19 18.63 5.80
CA ILE A 107 14.94 18.58 7.07
C ILE A 107 16.44 18.41 6.81
N ILE A 108 16.82 17.47 5.94
CA ILE A 108 18.24 17.21 5.63
C ILE A 108 18.87 18.42 4.95
N ASP A 109 18.22 18.99 3.94
CA ASP A 109 18.74 20.13 3.20
C ASP A 109 18.93 21.34 4.14
N GLU A 110 17.93 21.61 4.98
CA GLU A 110 17.96 22.70 5.96
C GLU A 110 19.08 22.53 6.99
N LEU A 111 19.26 21.31 7.53
CA LEU A 111 20.29 21.05 8.55
C LEU A 111 21.70 21.03 7.96
N ILE A 112 21.88 20.57 6.71
CA ILE A 112 23.18 20.61 6.02
C ILE A 112 23.62 22.04 5.76
N ASP A 113 22.72 22.92 5.30
CA ASP A 113 23.03 24.32 4.99
C ASP A 113 23.51 25.11 6.22
N HIS A 114 23.01 24.75 7.41
CA HIS A 114 23.37 25.43 8.65
C HIS A 114 24.60 24.88 9.37
N ARG A 115 24.92 23.58 9.26
CA ARG A 115 26.00 22.94 10.05
C ARG A 115 27.14 22.31 9.24
N GLY A 116 27.04 22.27 7.92
CA GLY A 116 27.96 21.48 7.09
C GLY A 116 27.66 19.99 7.22
N GLY A 117 27.80 19.24 6.13
CA GLY A 117 27.28 17.88 5.99
C GLY A 117 27.95 16.84 6.90
N SER A 118 27.56 16.78 8.17
CA SER A 118 27.92 15.69 9.06
C SER A 118 27.46 14.37 8.44
N ASN A 119 28.29 13.34 8.55
CA ASN A 119 27.98 12.02 8.00
C ASN A 119 26.68 11.46 8.57
N ALA A 120 26.36 11.76 9.83
CA ALA A 120 25.15 11.32 10.51
C ALA A 120 23.86 11.92 9.91
N ILE A 121 23.90 13.16 9.40
CA ILE A 121 22.76 13.82 8.76
C ILE A 121 22.65 13.41 7.28
N ALA A 122 23.78 13.40 6.57
CA ALA A 122 23.81 13.19 5.12
C ALA A 122 23.70 11.71 4.70
N LYS A 123 24.15 10.75 5.52
CA LYS A 123 24.13 9.31 5.17
C LYS A 123 22.79 8.66 5.56
N LEU A 124 22.50 7.53 4.89
CA LEU A 124 21.33 6.69 5.16
C LEU A 124 21.50 5.78 6.39
N THR A 125 22.12 6.27 7.47
CA THR A 125 22.42 5.47 8.68
C THR A 125 21.57 5.97 9.85
N TYR A 126 20.79 5.08 10.47
CA TYR A 126 19.96 5.36 11.65
C TYR A 126 19.65 4.04 12.38
N PHE A 127 19.30 4.10 13.65
CA PHE A 127 19.03 2.93 14.50
C PHE A 127 17.55 2.55 14.58
N ALA A 128 16.66 3.54 14.75
CA ALA A 128 15.24 3.36 15.01
C ALA A 128 14.36 4.14 14.02
N ASP A 129 14.52 5.46 13.97
CA ASP A 129 13.74 6.35 13.12
C ASP A 129 14.61 7.47 12.55
N ARG A 130 14.58 7.59 11.22
CA ARG A 130 15.46 8.50 10.51
C ARG A 130 15.14 9.96 10.81
N ARG A 131 13.86 10.34 10.91
CA ARG A 131 13.46 11.74 11.13
C ARG A 131 13.90 12.18 12.51
N LEU A 132 13.58 11.38 13.53
CA LEU A 132 13.92 11.65 14.91
C LEU A 132 15.44 11.78 15.10
N GLU A 133 16.21 10.86 14.54
CA GLU A 133 17.68 10.88 14.66
C GLU A 133 18.33 12.04 13.89
N VAL A 134 17.85 12.36 12.69
CA VAL A 134 18.37 13.51 11.93
C VAL A 134 18.09 14.82 12.66
N ILE A 135 16.89 15.01 13.23
CA ILE A 135 16.58 16.18 14.05
C ILE A 135 17.45 16.22 15.31
N ALA A 136 17.64 15.07 15.98
CA ALA A 136 18.50 14.97 17.16
C ALA A 136 19.94 15.40 16.84
N HIS A 137 20.52 14.92 15.74
CA HIS A 137 21.84 15.35 15.29
C HIS A 137 21.89 16.83 14.86
N GLY A 138 20.86 17.31 14.17
CA GLY A 138 20.78 18.70 13.71
C GLY A 138 20.65 19.72 14.84
N LEU A 139 19.97 19.34 15.93
CA LEU A 139 19.76 20.20 17.09
C LEU A 139 20.75 19.92 18.23
N GLU A 140 21.49 18.80 18.17
CA GLU A 140 22.33 18.26 19.26
C GLU A 140 21.53 18.12 20.56
N ARG A 141 20.37 17.47 20.44
CA ARG A 141 19.42 17.26 21.54
C ARG A 141 18.96 15.82 21.56
N PRO A 142 18.70 15.26 22.74
CA PRO A 142 18.32 13.86 22.83
C PRO A 142 16.96 13.62 22.17
N PRO A 143 16.79 12.49 21.46
CA PRO A 143 15.52 12.06 20.89
C PRO A 143 14.34 12.11 21.86
N SER A 144 14.57 11.83 23.14
CA SER A 144 13.53 11.88 24.19
C SER A 144 12.89 13.26 24.31
N GLN A 145 13.72 14.32 24.28
CA GLN A 145 13.25 15.70 24.37
C GLN A 145 12.45 16.11 23.13
N ILE A 146 12.86 15.65 21.95
CA ILE A 146 12.16 15.90 20.69
C ILE A 146 10.78 15.20 20.66
N GLU A 147 10.73 13.93 21.05
CA GLU A 147 9.48 13.17 21.11
C GLU A 147 8.53 13.71 22.18
N GLU A 148 9.04 14.15 23.33
CA GLU A 148 8.25 14.81 24.36
C GLU A 148 7.62 16.10 23.83
N PHE A 149 8.40 16.98 23.22
CA PHE A 149 7.90 18.21 22.60
C PHE A 149 6.81 17.92 21.56
N ARG A 150 7.06 16.96 20.67
CA ARG A 150 6.10 16.54 19.64
C ARG A 150 4.79 16.07 20.27
N ARG A 151 4.86 15.20 21.28
CA ARG A 151 3.69 14.64 21.98
C ARG A 151 2.90 15.72 22.73
N GLU A 152 3.57 16.59 23.49
CA GLU A 152 2.93 17.65 24.26
C GLU A 152 2.20 18.67 23.39
N ARG A 153 2.74 18.94 22.20
CA ARG A 153 2.15 19.86 21.22
C ARG A 153 1.18 19.18 20.26
N GLY A 154 1.04 17.85 20.32
CA GLY A 154 0.19 17.08 19.39
C GLY A 154 0.64 17.18 17.93
N ILE A 155 1.94 17.40 17.69
CA ILE A 155 2.47 17.56 16.34
C ILE A 155 2.52 16.18 15.67
N LEU A 156 1.91 16.09 14.49
CA LEU A 156 2.04 14.95 13.61
C LEU A 156 3.12 15.24 12.58
N PRO A 157 4.16 14.37 12.48
CA PRO A 157 5.18 14.57 11.47
C PRO A 157 4.64 14.60 10.05
N HIS A 158 5.39 15.22 9.14
CA HIS A 158 5.01 15.34 7.73
C HIS A 158 4.58 14.01 7.11
N GLY A 159 3.40 14.01 6.47
CA GLY A 159 2.87 12.86 5.72
C GLY A 159 2.36 11.70 6.57
N GLU A 160 2.36 11.80 7.91
CA GLU A 160 1.86 10.71 8.78
C GLU A 160 0.35 10.49 8.61
N LEU A 161 -0.44 11.55 8.43
CA LEU A 161 -1.88 11.42 8.15
C LEU A 161 -2.15 10.77 6.79
N ASP A 162 -1.41 11.17 5.76
CA ASP A 162 -1.54 10.59 4.42
C ASP A 162 -1.15 9.11 4.44
N ALA A 163 -0.06 8.76 5.15
CA ALA A 163 0.37 7.38 5.35
C ALA A 163 -0.66 6.57 6.15
N ALA A 164 -1.25 7.16 7.20
CA ALA A 164 -2.33 6.58 7.98
C ALA A 164 -3.53 6.27 7.10
N ALA A 165 -4.00 7.25 6.32
CA ALA A 165 -5.11 7.09 5.38
C ALA A 165 -4.84 5.99 4.34
N ALA A 166 -3.67 6.02 3.71
CA ALA A 166 -3.26 5.02 2.73
C ALA A 166 -3.11 3.62 3.34
N SER A 167 -2.75 3.51 4.62
CA SER A 167 -2.64 2.22 5.31
C SER A 167 -4.01 1.59 5.54
N VAL A 168 -4.99 2.38 5.99
CA VAL A 168 -6.37 1.95 6.21
C VAL A 168 -7.02 1.57 4.88
N LEU A 169 -6.90 2.41 3.84
CA LEU A 169 -7.47 2.13 2.53
C LEU A 169 -6.91 0.82 1.93
N SER A 170 -5.60 0.60 1.98
CA SER A 170 -5.00 -0.65 1.49
C SER A 170 -5.45 -1.88 2.28
N TYR A 171 -5.63 -1.73 3.60
CA TYR A 171 -6.19 -2.80 4.42
C TYR A 171 -7.61 -3.13 3.99
N LEU A 172 -8.48 -2.13 3.80
CA LEU A 172 -9.85 -2.33 3.32
C LEU A 172 -9.91 -2.96 1.92
N VAL A 173 -9.02 -2.56 1.00
CA VAL A 173 -8.87 -3.22 -0.31
C VAL A 173 -8.48 -4.69 -0.12
N GLY A 174 -7.56 -4.99 0.81
CA GLY A 174 -7.21 -6.38 1.14
C GLY A 174 -8.37 -7.18 1.72
N VAL A 175 -9.20 -6.58 2.58
CA VAL A 175 -10.42 -7.22 3.09
C VAL A 175 -11.41 -7.47 1.96
N ALA A 176 -11.59 -6.52 1.03
CA ALA A 176 -12.47 -6.66 -0.13
C ALA A 176 -12.08 -7.84 -1.05
N PHE A 177 -10.78 -8.15 -1.15
CA PHE A 177 -10.27 -9.33 -1.86
C PHE A 177 -10.34 -10.64 -1.07
N GLY A 178 -10.64 -10.59 0.23
CA GLY A 178 -10.54 -11.74 1.12
C GLY A 178 -9.12 -12.10 1.52
N ARG A 179 -8.18 -11.15 1.44
CA ARG A 179 -6.80 -11.33 1.90
C ARG A 179 -6.70 -11.23 3.42
N TRP A 180 -7.36 -10.23 4.00
CA TRP A 180 -7.28 -9.93 5.42
C TRP A 180 -8.57 -10.31 6.13
N ASP A 181 -8.41 -10.88 7.32
CA ASP A 181 -9.52 -11.28 8.18
C ASP A 181 -9.97 -10.07 9.01
N LEU A 182 -11.19 -9.59 8.73
CA LEU A 182 -11.76 -8.46 9.44
C LEU A 182 -12.03 -8.77 10.92
N ARG A 183 -12.17 -10.05 11.30
CA ARG A 183 -12.37 -10.46 12.71
C ARG A 183 -11.16 -10.14 13.59
N CYS A 184 -9.98 -9.94 13.00
CA CYS A 184 -8.79 -9.48 13.72
C CYS A 184 -8.97 -8.09 14.36
N ALA A 185 -9.89 -7.26 13.84
CA ALA A 185 -10.27 -5.99 14.44
C ALA A 185 -10.81 -6.15 15.88
N GLY A 186 -11.44 -7.30 16.17
CA GLY A 186 -12.03 -7.62 17.48
C GLY A 186 -11.04 -7.98 18.60
N GLY A 187 -9.73 -7.81 18.40
CA GLY A 187 -8.75 -7.85 19.49
C GLY A 187 -7.91 -9.11 19.64
N LEU A 188 -7.80 -9.95 18.60
CA LEU A 188 -6.78 -11.00 18.57
C LEU A 188 -5.42 -10.36 18.26
N GLU A 189 -4.73 -9.88 19.29
CA GLU A 189 -3.28 -9.61 19.18
C GLU A 189 -2.55 -10.95 19.21
N PRO A 190 -1.79 -11.31 18.14
CA PRO A 190 -1.01 -12.53 18.17
C PRO A 190 0.03 -12.42 19.27
N ALA A 191 0.22 -13.50 20.02
CA ALA A 191 1.29 -13.55 21.00
C ALA A 191 2.64 -13.28 20.29
N LEU A 192 3.46 -12.41 20.88
CA LEU A 192 4.86 -12.28 20.50
C LEU A 192 5.53 -13.62 20.82
N GLY A 193 5.82 -14.41 19.79
CA GLY A 193 6.63 -15.63 19.92
C GLY A 193 8.05 -15.32 20.40
N ASP A 194 8.85 -16.36 20.64
CA ASP A 194 10.29 -16.25 20.95
C ASP A 194 11.10 -15.82 19.71
N LEU A 195 12.29 -15.27 19.90
CA LEU A 195 13.15 -14.73 18.85
C LEU A 195 13.41 -15.74 17.73
N PHE A 196 13.59 -17.01 18.08
CA PHE A 196 13.91 -18.09 17.16
C PHE A 196 12.70 -18.93 16.73
N ASP A 197 11.49 -18.50 17.06
CA ASP A 197 10.28 -19.15 16.58
C ASP A 197 10.23 -19.13 15.05
N PRO A 198 9.68 -20.19 14.43
CA PRO A 198 9.53 -20.24 12.98
C PRO A 198 8.65 -19.08 12.50
N VAL A 199 9.05 -18.46 11.39
CA VAL A 199 8.25 -17.42 10.74
C VAL A 199 6.91 -18.04 10.31
N PRO A 200 5.76 -17.41 10.61
CA PRO A 200 4.46 -17.94 10.19
C PRO A 200 4.38 -18.15 8.68
N VAL A 201 3.80 -19.29 8.29
CA VAL A 201 3.55 -19.60 6.87
C VAL A 201 2.63 -18.55 6.25
N HIS A 202 1.61 -18.14 7.00
CA HIS A 202 0.69 -17.06 6.65
C HIS A 202 0.72 -15.98 7.74
N PRO A 203 0.61 -14.70 7.37
CA PRO A 203 0.48 -13.64 8.36
C PRO A 203 -0.74 -13.89 9.27
N PRO A 204 -0.64 -13.57 10.57
CA PRO A 204 -1.73 -13.79 11.52
C PRO A 204 -3.04 -13.08 11.15
N GLY A 205 -2.98 -11.94 10.44
CA GLY A 205 -4.17 -11.23 9.96
C GLY A 205 -4.78 -11.79 8.68
N MET A 206 -4.21 -12.83 8.08
CA MET A 206 -4.70 -13.40 6.82
C MET A 206 -6.02 -14.13 7.04
N LEU A 207 -6.98 -13.93 6.13
CA LEU A 207 -8.20 -14.72 6.12
C LEU A 207 -7.90 -16.14 5.64
N LEU A 208 -8.12 -17.11 6.53
CA LEU A 208 -7.87 -18.51 6.27
C LEU A 208 -9.17 -19.32 6.26
N ASP A 209 -9.18 -20.34 5.41
CA ASP A 209 -10.18 -21.40 5.35
C ASP A 209 -9.43 -22.73 5.44
N ASP A 210 -9.70 -23.53 6.46
CA ASP A 210 -8.98 -24.78 6.77
C ASP A 210 -7.43 -24.66 6.72
N GLY A 211 -6.90 -23.55 7.27
CA GLY A 211 -5.46 -23.29 7.37
C GLY A 211 -4.80 -22.85 6.06
N ARG A 212 -5.57 -22.55 5.02
CA ARG A 212 -5.09 -22.03 3.73
C ARG A 212 -5.71 -20.67 3.42
N PRO A 213 -5.09 -19.83 2.58
CA PRO A 213 -5.69 -18.57 2.17
C PRO A 213 -7.08 -18.81 1.57
N ALA A 214 -8.09 -18.12 2.11
CA ALA A 214 -9.48 -18.34 1.73
C ALA A 214 -9.71 -17.96 0.25
N ARG A 215 -10.29 -18.89 -0.53
CA ARG A 215 -10.67 -18.66 -1.94
C ARG A 215 -12.18 -18.53 -2.13
N THR A 216 -12.94 -18.99 -1.14
CA THR A 216 -14.39 -18.90 -1.02
C THR A 216 -14.71 -18.35 0.35
N THR A 217 -15.90 -17.77 0.53
CA THR A 217 -16.33 -17.25 1.83
C THR A 217 -16.28 -18.35 2.90
N PRO A 218 -15.45 -18.22 3.94
CA PRO A 218 -15.43 -19.18 5.04
C PRO A 218 -16.77 -19.18 5.78
N ALA A 219 -17.12 -20.31 6.40
CA ALA A 219 -18.35 -20.41 7.18
C ALA A 219 -18.39 -19.37 8.32
N GLY A 220 -19.47 -18.59 8.38
CA GLY A 220 -19.66 -17.55 9.40
C GLY A 220 -18.87 -16.27 9.16
N TYR A 221 -18.20 -16.11 8.01
CA TYR A 221 -17.61 -14.83 7.63
C TYR A 221 -18.67 -13.91 7.00
N GLU A 222 -18.76 -12.67 7.47
CA GLU A 222 -19.85 -11.75 7.14
C GLU A 222 -19.74 -11.11 5.75
N LEU A 223 -18.55 -11.18 5.14
CA LEU A 223 -18.25 -10.53 3.87
C LEU A 223 -18.00 -11.57 2.78
N ASP A 224 -18.88 -11.64 1.78
CA ASP A 224 -18.74 -12.60 0.68
C ASP A 224 -17.45 -12.39 -0.13
N LEU A 225 -16.74 -13.46 -0.51
CA LEU A 225 -15.52 -13.30 -1.30
C LEU A 225 -15.80 -13.29 -2.81
N PRO A 226 -15.13 -12.41 -3.58
CA PRO A 226 -15.30 -12.38 -5.03
C PRO A 226 -14.80 -13.69 -5.67
N PRO A 227 -15.55 -14.28 -6.62
CA PRO A 227 -15.10 -15.42 -7.40
C PRO A 227 -13.75 -15.13 -8.04
N GLU A 228 -12.85 -16.12 -8.04
CA GLU A 228 -11.49 -15.98 -8.57
C GLU A 228 -10.65 -14.86 -7.92
N GLN A 229 -11.12 -14.29 -6.80
CA GLN A 229 -10.58 -13.09 -6.16
C GLN A 229 -10.44 -11.91 -7.14
N LEU A 230 -11.48 -11.74 -7.95
CA LEU A 230 -11.56 -10.75 -9.02
C LEU A 230 -12.66 -9.72 -8.72
N LEU A 231 -12.26 -8.45 -8.63
CA LEU A 231 -13.15 -7.31 -8.43
C LEU A 231 -13.31 -6.52 -9.73
N LEU A 232 -14.41 -5.78 -9.86
CA LEU A 232 -14.69 -4.95 -11.03
C LEU A 232 -14.73 -3.48 -10.65
N ASP A 233 -14.38 -2.60 -11.58
CA ASP A 233 -14.68 -1.18 -11.47
C ASP A 233 -15.93 -0.89 -12.31
N GLN A 234 -17.09 -1.20 -11.75
CA GLN A 234 -18.39 -1.17 -12.43
C GLN A 234 -19.53 -0.87 -11.43
N PRO A 235 -19.93 0.41 -11.30
CA PRO A 235 -21.02 0.81 -10.40
C PRO A 235 -22.29 -0.05 -10.59
N GLY A 236 -22.91 -0.45 -9.48
CA GLY A 236 -24.11 -1.30 -9.46
C GLY A 236 -23.86 -2.80 -9.67
N HIS A 237 -22.60 -3.21 -9.90
CA HIS A 237 -22.24 -4.62 -9.89
C HIS A 237 -21.93 -5.11 -8.47
N GLN A 238 -22.35 -6.32 -8.10
CA GLN A 238 -22.14 -6.85 -6.73
C GLN A 238 -20.66 -6.95 -6.32
N TRP A 239 -19.76 -7.10 -7.30
CA TRP A 239 -18.30 -7.14 -7.12
C TRP A 239 -17.60 -5.82 -7.47
N ASP A 240 -18.32 -4.70 -7.46
CA ASP A 240 -17.72 -3.39 -7.66
C ASP A 240 -16.74 -3.04 -6.54
N ILE A 241 -15.48 -2.74 -6.87
CA ILE A 241 -14.41 -2.53 -5.89
C ILE A 241 -14.74 -1.43 -4.87
N VAL A 242 -15.45 -0.37 -5.27
CA VAL A 242 -15.83 0.71 -4.35
C VAL A 242 -16.85 0.17 -3.36
N GLU A 243 -17.92 -0.47 -3.84
CA GLU A 243 -18.94 -1.09 -2.98
C GLU A 243 -18.34 -2.15 -2.04
N ARG A 244 -17.35 -2.91 -2.51
CA ARG A 244 -16.68 -3.94 -1.71
C ARG A 244 -15.77 -3.35 -0.63
N VAL A 245 -15.07 -2.25 -0.93
CA VAL A 245 -14.28 -1.49 0.07
C VAL A 245 -15.20 -0.81 1.08
N THR A 246 -16.32 -0.23 0.63
CA THR A 246 -17.32 0.38 1.51
C THR A 246 -17.95 -0.67 2.43
N ALA A 247 -18.32 -1.84 1.91
CA ALA A 247 -18.84 -2.94 2.73
C ALA A 247 -17.81 -3.40 3.78
N ALA A 248 -16.52 -3.48 3.43
CA ALA A 248 -15.47 -3.76 4.41
C ALA A 248 -15.38 -2.68 5.49
N ALA A 249 -15.51 -1.40 5.12
CA ALA A 249 -15.51 -0.29 6.08
C ALA A 249 -16.73 -0.33 7.01
N SER A 250 -17.92 -0.65 6.50
CA SER A 250 -19.17 -0.78 7.29
C SER A 250 -19.14 -1.92 8.31
N LEU A 251 -18.32 -2.95 8.07
CA LEU A 251 -18.10 -4.00 9.06
C LEU A 251 -16.99 -3.65 10.05
N LEU A 252 -16.09 -2.73 9.68
CA LEU A 252 -14.98 -2.30 10.51
C LEU A 252 -15.42 -1.25 11.56
N VAL A 253 -16.30 -0.33 11.17
CA VAL A 253 -16.78 0.79 12.01
C VAL A 253 -18.26 1.07 11.79
N GLU A 254 -18.90 1.71 12.78
CA GLU A 254 -20.32 2.09 12.70
C GLU A 254 -20.60 3.16 11.62
N ASP A 255 -19.73 4.17 11.51
CA ASP A 255 -19.87 5.29 10.56
C ASP A 255 -18.81 5.18 9.45
N ALA A 256 -19.08 4.30 8.49
CA ALA A 256 -18.18 4.03 7.37
C ALA A 256 -18.04 5.22 6.41
N ASP A 257 -19.13 5.97 6.19
CA ASP A 257 -19.11 7.13 5.30
C ASP A 257 -18.15 8.19 5.84
N ARG A 258 -18.24 8.50 7.14
CA ARG A 258 -17.29 9.40 7.78
C ARG A 258 -15.85 8.91 7.69
N LEU A 259 -15.60 7.62 7.93
CA LEU A 259 -14.25 7.07 7.80
C LEU A 259 -13.73 7.29 6.37
N LEU A 260 -14.51 6.95 5.35
CA LEU A 260 -14.09 7.08 3.96
C LEU A 260 -13.88 8.55 3.56
N ASP A 261 -14.71 9.48 4.03
CA ASP A 261 -14.54 10.92 3.82
C ASP A 261 -13.25 11.45 4.48
N ASP A 262 -12.96 11.02 5.72
CA ASP A 262 -11.72 11.35 6.42
C ASP A 262 -10.50 10.81 5.64
N LEU A 263 -10.56 9.57 5.12
CA LEU A 263 -9.50 9.02 4.30
C LEU A 263 -9.30 9.84 3.01
N MET A 264 -10.38 10.23 2.32
CA MET A 264 -10.28 10.99 1.08
C MET A 264 -9.77 12.42 1.30
N SER A 265 -9.91 12.97 2.50
CA SER A 265 -9.36 14.29 2.85
C SER A 265 -7.82 14.31 2.90
N HIS A 266 -7.19 13.15 3.00
CA HIS A 266 -5.73 12.96 3.10
C HIS A 266 -5.13 12.19 1.91
N LEU A 267 -5.92 11.91 0.88
CA LEU A 267 -5.47 11.20 -0.32
C LEU A 267 -5.71 12.06 -1.56
N ASP A 268 -4.95 11.82 -2.62
CA ASP A 268 -4.99 12.63 -3.85
C ASP A 268 -6.31 12.51 -4.66
N GLY A 269 -7.22 11.64 -4.24
CA GLY A 269 -8.45 11.31 -4.96
C GLY A 269 -9.62 12.23 -4.62
N ARG A 270 -10.42 12.64 -5.62
CA ARG A 270 -11.66 13.40 -5.40
C ARG A 270 -12.75 12.60 -4.69
N ASP A 271 -12.74 11.30 -4.91
CA ASP A 271 -13.65 10.30 -4.33
C ASP A 271 -12.92 8.95 -4.33
N LEU A 272 -13.47 7.95 -3.63
CA LEU A 272 -12.88 6.62 -3.50
C LEU A 272 -12.63 5.95 -4.86
N ARG A 273 -13.54 6.12 -5.84
CA ARG A 273 -13.38 5.53 -7.18
C ARG A 273 -12.22 6.19 -7.92
N HIS A 274 -12.11 7.51 -7.85
CA HIS A 274 -11.02 8.27 -8.44
C HIS A 274 -9.68 7.88 -7.80
N GLN A 275 -9.64 7.74 -6.48
CA GLN A 275 -8.45 7.31 -5.73
C GLN A 275 -7.97 5.94 -6.21
N LEU A 276 -8.87 4.94 -6.28
CA LEU A 276 -8.56 3.58 -6.74
C LEU A 276 -8.09 3.57 -8.21
N ARG A 277 -8.76 4.31 -9.11
CA ARG A 277 -8.43 4.37 -10.55
C ARG A 277 -7.10 5.05 -10.88
N ARG A 278 -6.69 6.04 -10.07
CA ARG A 278 -5.61 6.98 -10.45
C ARG A 278 -4.38 6.91 -9.57
N HIS A 279 -4.54 6.72 -8.26
CA HIS A 279 -3.46 6.94 -7.28
C HIS A 279 -3.07 5.65 -6.55
N PHE A 280 -4.06 4.83 -6.17
CA PHE A 280 -3.85 3.64 -5.33
C PHE A 280 -2.73 2.72 -5.83
N PHE A 281 -2.68 2.40 -7.13
CA PHE A 281 -1.65 1.50 -7.65
C PHE A 281 -0.23 2.05 -7.48
N LYS A 282 -0.03 3.37 -7.59
CA LYS A 282 1.29 4.00 -7.44
C LYS A 282 1.76 3.91 -5.98
N GLU A 283 0.86 4.18 -5.04
CA GLU A 283 1.10 4.03 -3.60
C GLU A 283 1.39 2.56 -3.26
N HIS A 284 0.55 1.64 -3.75
CA HIS A 284 0.71 0.20 -3.58
C HIS A 284 2.03 -0.31 -4.15
N LEU A 285 2.39 0.12 -5.36
CA LEU A 285 3.66 -0.24 -6.01
C LEU A 285 4.85 0.21 -5.15
N THR A 286 4.80 1.43 -4.60
CA THR A 286 5.84 1.94 -3.69
C THR A 286 5.94 1.07 -2.44
N ARG A 287 4.81 0.80 -1.78
CA ARG A 287 4.74 -0.05 -0.57
C ARG A 287 5.28 -1.46 -0.81
N TYR A 288 5.03 -2.02 -1.99
CA TYR A 288 5.46 -3.37 -2.39
C TYR A 288 6.77 -3.40 -3.17
N SER A 289 7.55 -2.32 -3.11
CA SER A 289 8.89 -2.24 -3.70
C SER A 289 9.95 -2.17 -2.62
N LYS A 290 10.99 -3.00 -2.75
CA LYS A 290 12.17 -2.95 -1.87
C LYS A 290 13.42 -3.23 -2.68
N SER A 291 14.39 -2.32 -2.63
CA SER A 291 15.58 -2.36 -3.49
C SER A 291 15.18 -2.49 -4.98
N ARG A 292 15.70 -3.48 -5.69
CA ARG A 292 15.37 -3.75 -7.11
C ARG A 292 14.08 -4.57 -7.30
N ARG A 293 13.48 -5.11 -6.23
CA ARG A 293 12.26 -5.92 -6.30
C ARG A 293 11.04 -5.01 -6.30
N LYS A 294 10.18 -5.17 -7.31
CA LYS A 294 8.84 -4.56 -7.38
C LYS A 294 7.81 -5.68 -7.45
N ALA A 295 6.94 -5.78 -6.45
CA ALA A 295 6.01 -6.90 -6.33
C ALA A 295 4.58 -6.49 -5.91
N PRO A 296 3.93 -5.55 -6.62
CA PRO A 296 2.55 -5.17 -6.32
C PRO A 296 1.63 -6.37 -6.49
N ILE A 297 0.70 -6.54 -5.55
CA ILE A 297 -0.20 -7.72 -5.51
C ILE A 297 -1.66 -7.44 -5.91
N TYR A 298 -2.04 -6.17 -6.04
CA TYR A 298 -3.36 -5.76 -6.52
C TYR A 298 -3.15 -5.17 -7.91
N TRP A 299 -3.73 -5.81 -8.92
CA TRP A 299 -3.48 -5.50 -10.32
C TRP A 299 -4.71 -4.88 -10.97
N PRO A 300 -4.74 -3.55 -11.10
CA PRO A 300 -5.76 -2.85 -11.87
C PRO A 300 -5.50 -2.98 -13.38
N LEU A 301 -6.31 -3.80 -14.04
CA LEU A 301 -6.34 -3.98 -15.49
C LEU A 301 -7.44 -3.08 -16.05
N TYR A 302 -7.08 -2.08 -16.84
CA TYR A 302 -8.03 -1.04 -17.28
C TYR A 302 -8.07 -0.88 -18.79
N THR A 303 -9.21 -0.40 -19.29
CA THR A 303 -9.27 0.19 -20.62
C THR A 303 -8.38 1.45 -20.70
N PRO A 304 -7.96 1.90 -21.90
CA PRO A 304 -7.11 3.09 -22.04
C PRO A 304 -7.67 4.36 -21.38
N SER A 305 -8.98 4.62 -21.48
CA SER A 305 -9.64 5.75 -20.80
C SER A 305 -9.73 5.61 -19.28
N ARG A 306 -9.53 4.39 -18.75
CA ARG A 306 -9.84 3.96 -17.38
C ARG A 306 -11.32 4.11 -17.00
N ALA A 307 -12.22 4.10 -17.98
CA ALA A 307 -13.65 4.14 -17.71
C ALA A 307 -14.19 2.82 -17.13
N TRP A 308 -13.53 1.69 -17.44
CA TRP A 308 -13.82 0.37 -16.88
C TRP A 308 -12.54 -0.44 -16.67
N GLY A 309 -12.54 -1.30 -15.66
CA GLY A 309 -11.42 -2.19 -15.39
C GLY A 309 -11.79 -3.37 -14.50
N VAL A 310 -10.85 -4.30 -14.41
CA VAL A 310 -10.88 -5.49 -13.57
C VAL A 310 -9.69 -5.43 -12.63
N TRP A 311 -9.88 -5.81 -11.38
CA TRP A 311 -8.82 -5.91 -10.41
C TRP A 311 -8.54 -7.36 -10.04
N VAL A 312 -7.28 -7.75 -10.18
CA VAL A 312 -6.83 -9.11 -9.92
C VAL A 312 -5.97 -9.13 -8.66
N TYR A 313 -6.26 -10.07 -7.75
CA TYR A 313 -5.34 -10.41 -6.67
C TYR A 313 -4.26 -11.37 -7.19
N ALA A 314 -3.06 -10.84 -7.43
CA ALA A 314 -1.97 -11.59 -8.04
C ALA A 314 -1.57 -12.87 -7.29
N PRO A 315 -1.56 -12.92 -5.94
CA PRO A 315 -1.18 -14.14 -5.22
C PRO A 315 -2.16 -15.31 -5.37
N SER A 316 -3.37 -15.09 -5.91
CA SER A 316 -4.32 -16.15 -6.25
C SER A 316 -4.42 -16.43 -7.75
N LEU A 317 -3.62 -15.71 -8.57
CA LEU A 317 -3.63 -15.80 -10.02
C LEU A 317 -3.44 -17.25 -10.46
N ARG A 318 -4.35 -17.71 -11.30
CA ARG A 318 -4.36 -19.02 -11.93
C ARG A 318 -5.00 -18.94 -13.30
N ARG A 319 -4.97 -20.02 -14.05
CA ARG A 319 -5.62 -20.10 -15.37
C ARG A 319 -7.10 -19.69 -15.33
N GLU A 320 -7.85 -20.09 -14.31
CA GLU A 320 -9.27 -19.71 -14.13
C GLU A 320 -9.46 -18.20 -13.96
N THR A 321 -8.50 -17.51 -13.32
CA THR A 321 -8.52 -16.05 -13.20
C THR A 321 -8.43 -15.37 -14.56
N LEU A 322 -7.62 -15.92 -15.48
CA LEU A 322 -7.50 -15.38 -16.86
C LEU A 322 -8.83 -15.51 -17.62
N TYR A 323 -9.49 -16.66 -17.51
CA TYR A 323 -10.84 -16.86 -18.06
C TYR A 323 -11.87 -15.94 -17.40
N ALA A 324 -11.78 -15.68 -16.09
CA ALA A 324 -12.69 -14.77 -15.41
C ALA A 324 -12.51 -13.31 -15.87
N VAL A 325 -11.28 -12.87 -16.16
CA VAL A 325 -11.02 -11.55 -16.77
C VAL A 325 -11.66 -11.46 -18.16
N GLU A 326 -11.51 -12.50 -18.98
CA GLU A 326 -12.15 -12.57 -20.30
C GLU A 326 -13.68 -12.52 -20.17
N ALA A 327 -14.26 -13.38 -19.35
CA ALA A 327 -15.72 -13.45 -19.14
C ALA A 327 -16.29 -12.12 -18.62
N ALA A 328 -15.61 -11.46 -17.67
CA ALA A 328 -16.02 -10.15 -17.16
C ALA A 328 -16.02 -9.08 -18.27
N SER A 329 -14.97 -9.07 -19.10
CA SER A 329 -14.90 -8.14 -20.24
C SER A 329 -15.96 -8.41 -21.31
N THR A 330 -16.28 -9.68 -21.56
CA THR A 330 -17.37 -10.10 -22.46
C THR A 330 -18.72 -9.64 -21.94
N ALA A 331 -19.00 -9.82 -20.64
CA ALA A 331 -20.24 -9.35 -20.01
C ALA A 331 -20.37 -7.82 -20.08
N ARG A 332 -19.30 -7.08 -19.76
CA ARG A 332 -19.32 -5.60 -19.84
C ARG A 332 -19.53 -5.11 -21.27
N LEU A 333 -18.93 -5.76 -22.27
CA LEU A 333 -19.11 -5.43 -23.69
C LEU A 333 -20.57 -5.61 -24.14
N GLN A 334 -21.24 -6.69 -23.71
CA GLN A 334 -22.66 -6.91 -23.98
C GLN A 334 -23.56 -5.84 -23.32
N SER A 335 -23.22 -5.46 -22.09
CA SER A 335 -23.89 -4.35 -21.40
C SER A 335 -23.71 -3.02 -22.14
N ALA A 336 -22.49 -2.74 -22.64
CA ALA A 336 -22.22 -1.54 -23.44
C ALA A 336 -23.04 -1.51 -24.73
N GLN A 337 -23.11 -2.64 -25.44
CA GLN A 337 -23.92 -2.76 -26.65
C GLN A 337 -25.42 -2.49 -26.39
N SER A 338 -25.93 -3.02 -25.28
CA SER A 338 -27.32 -2.82 -24.87
C SER A 338 -27.58 -1.34 -24.54
N GLU A 339 -26.64 -0.69 -23.85
CA GLU A 339 -26.73 0.72 -23.49
C GLU A 339 -26.65 1.66 -24.72
N ILE A 340 -25.74 1.38 -25.66
CA ILE A 340 -25.69 2.07 -26.96
C ILE A 340 -27.04 1.96 -27.67
N SER A 341 -27.64 0.77 -27.70
CA SER A 341 -28.95 0.55 -28.34
C SER A 341 -30.09 1.30 -27.64
N ARG A 342 -29.98 1.53 -26.33
CA ARG A 342 -30.92 2.33 -25.55
C ARG A 342 -30.75 3.82 -25.84
N LEU A 343 -29.52 4.33 -25.80
CA LEU A 343 -29.19 5.73 -26.04
C LEU A 343 -29.51 6.15 -27.48
N LEU A 344 -29.27 5.28 -28.47
CA LEU A 344 -29.65 5.53 -29.87
C LEU A 344 -31.16 5.76 -30.04
N ARG A 345 -32.00 5.01 -29.31
CA ARG A 345 -33.46 5.20 -29.33
C ARG A 345 -33.88 6.53 -28.71
N ILE A 346 -33.18 6.98 -27.67
CA ILE A 346 -33.42 8.29 -27.02
C ILE A 346 -33.03 9.43 -27.97
N VAL A 347 -31.85 9.34 -28.58
CA VAL A 347 -31.33 10.35 -29.51
C VAL A 347 -32.17 10.44 -30.79
N SER A 348 -32.73 9.31 -31.24
CA SER A 348 -33.55 9.23 -32.46
C SER A 348 -35.03 9.57 -32.23
N GLY A 349 -35.46 9.77 -30.98
CA GLY A 349 -36.82 10.20 -30.65
C GLY A 349 -36.99 11.72 -30.78
N ASP A 350 -38.24 12.22 -30.68
CA ASP A 350 -38.58 13.65 -30.70
C ASP A 350 -38.17 14.40 -29.40
N ILE A 351 -37.08 14.01 -28.76
CA ILE A 351 -36.58 14.66 -27.55
C ILE A 351 -35.71 15.84 -27.99
N SER A 352 -36.14 17.06 -27.65
CA SER A 352 -35.42 18.30 -27.95
C SER A 352 -34.86 18.95 -26.68
N GLY A 353 -33.75 19.69 -26.82
CA GLY A 353 -33.17 20.49 -25.73
C GLY A 353 -32.04 19.79 -24.95
N PRO A 354 -31.79 20.20 -23.69
CA PRO A 354 -30.63 19.74 -22.90
C PRO A 354 -30.53 18.22 -22.73
N SER A 355 -31.66 17.54 -22.58
CA SER A 355 -31.72 16.07 -22.44
C SER A 355 -31.22 15.33 -23.68
N ALA A 356 -31.44 15.87 -24.88
CA ALA A 356 -30.97 15.27 -26.12
C ALA A 356 -29.44 15.38 -26.26
N ARG A 357 -28.87 16.53 -25.85
CA ARG A 357 -27.41 16.72 -25.83
C ARG A 357 -26.73 15.80 -24.82
N GLN A 358 -27.31 15.63 -23.64
CA GLN A 358 -26.79 14.70 -22.63
C GLN A 358 -26.82 13.26 -23.14
N ALA A 359 -27.93 12.83 -23.76
CA ALA A 359 -28.03 11.50 -24.35
C ALA A 359 -27.03 11.27 -25.50
N ALA A 360 -26.80 12.28 -26.34
CA ALA A 360 -25.81 12.21 -27.41
C ALA A 360 -24.37 12.10 -26.88
N SER A 361 -24.01 12.88 -25.86
CA SER A 361 -22.69 12.81 -25.22
C SER A 361 -22.46 11.48 -24.48
N ALA A 362 -23.50 10.96 -23.80
CA ALA A 362 -23.45 9.63 -23.20
C ALA A 362 -23.30 8.53 -24.26
N LEU A 363 -23.98 8.66 -25.40
CA LEU A 363 -23.86 7.72 -26.52
C LEU A 363 -22.44 7.69 -27.08
N GLU A 364 -21.84 8.86 -27.33
CA GLU A 364 -20.46 8.98 -27.80
C GLU A 364 -19.47 8.34 -26.80
N SER A 365 -19.65 8.61 -25.51
CA SER A 365 -18.81 8.05 -24.45
C SER A 365 -18.94 6.52 -24.38
N GLU A 366 -20.15 5.98 -24.47
CA GLU A 366 -20.37 4.53 -24.43
C GLU A 366 -19.88 3.84 -25.72
N GLN A 367 -19.97 4.50 -26.88
CA GLN A 367 -19.39 4.01 -28.13
C GLN A 367 -17.86 3.92 -28.06
N GLN A 368 -17.20 4.96 -27.55
CA GLN A 368 -15.75 4.92 -27.31
C GLN A 368 -15.40 3.78 -26.35
N LEU A 369 -16.14 3.65 -25.24
CA LEU A 369 -15.92 2.57 -24.29
C LEU A 369 -16.13 1.18 -24.92
N PHE A 370 -17.10 1.02 -25.80
CA PHE A 370 -17.34 -0.23 -26.52
C PHE A 370 -16.15 -0.65 -27.40
N GLU A 371 -15.52 0.31 -28.10
CA GLU A 371 -14.30 0.05 -28.89
C GLU A 371 -13.12 -0.36 -27.99
N GLU A 372 -12.93 0.35 -26.87
CA GLU A 372 -11.92 0.02 -25.89
C GLU A 372 -12.14 -1.37 -25.26
N LEU A 373 -13.38 -1.70 -24.88
CA LEU A 373 -13.77 -3.00 -24.35
C LEU A 373 -13.58 -4.12 -25.36
N THR A 374 -13.82 -3.86 -26.65
CA THR A 374 -13.57 -4.83 -27.71
C THR A 374 -12.08 -5.17 -27.78
N SER A 375 -11.21 -4.18 -27.64
CA SER A 375 -9.75 -4.36 -27.61
C SER A 375 -9.29 -5.06 -26.33
N PHE A 376 -9.83 -4.65 -25.17
CA PHE A 376 -9.57 -5.27 -23.88
C PHE A 376 -9.96 -6.76 -23.90
N ARG A 377 -11.19 -7.08 -24.31
CA ARG A 377 -11.69 -8.46 -24.41
C ARG A 377 -10.84 -9.32 -25.31
N ARG A 378 -10.44 -8.81 -26.49
CA ARG A 378 -9.52 -9.53 -27.39
C ARG A 378 -8.18 -9.82 -26.73
N ALA A 379 -7.62 -8.88 -25.97
CA ALA A 379 -6.37 -9.12 -25.26
C ALA A 379 -6.53 -10.13 -24.12
N ALA A 380 -7.62 -10.06 -23.34
CA ALA A 380 -7.93 -11.06 -22.31
C ALA A 380 -8.13 -12.45 -22.91
N GLU A 381 -8.91 -12.56 -24.00
CA GLU A 381 -9.16 -13.81 -24.74
C GLU A 381 -7.86 -14.42 -25.25
N ARG A 382 -6.97 -13.63 -25.85
CA ARG A 382 -5.65 -14.13 -26.30
C ARG A 382 -4.87 -14.77 -25.16
N VAL A 383 -4.79 -14.10 -24.01
CA VAL A 383 -4.02 -14.58 -22.85
C VAL A 383 -4.67 -15.84 -22.26
N ALA A 384 -5.99 -15.87 -22.12
CA ALA A 384 -6.72 -17.03 -21.62
C ALA A 384 -6.59 -18.24 -22.58
N ALA A 385 -6.53 -18.00 -23.89
CA ALA A 385 -6.40 -19.04 -24.91
C ALA A 385 -4.99 -19.64 -25.02
N LEU A 386 -3.97 -19.06 -24.37
CA LEU A 386 -2.61 -19.63 -24.35
C LEU A 386 -2.57 -21.02 -23.70
N GLY A 387 -3.51 -21.33 -22.80
CA GLY A 387 -3.42 -22.50 -21.92
C GLY A 387 -2.27 -22.37 -20.91
N TRP A 388 -1.79 -21.16 -20.68
CA TRP A 388 -0.78 -20.85 -19.69
C TRP A 388 -1.33 -21.02 -18.28
N GLU A 389 -0.62 -21.79 -17.45
CA GLU A 389 -0.84 -21.86 -16.00
C GLU A 389 0.17 -20.94 -15.31
N PRO A 390 -0.27 -19.84 -14.67
CA PRO A 390 0.62 -18.93 -13.97
C PRO A 390 1.37 -19.61 -12.83
N ASP A 391 2.70 -19.49 -12.83
CA ASP A 391 3.58 -19.90 -11.73
C ASP A 391 4.12 -18.65 -11.02
N LEU A 392 3.76 -18.47 -9.74
CA LEU A 392 4.20 -17.31 -8.96
C LEU A 392 5.69 -17.38 -8.59
N ASP A 393 6.31 -18.55 -8.66
CA ASP A 393 7.75 -18.72 -8.43
C ASP A 393 8.60 -18.16 -9.60
N ASP A 394 8.00 -17.95 -10.79
CA ASP A 394 8.62 -17.18 -11.88
C ASP A 394 8.88 -15.72 -11.49
N GLY A 395 8.16 -15.25 -10.48
CA GLY A 395 8.15 -13.86 -10.06
C GLY A 395 7.00 -13.08 -10.68
N ILE A 396 6.33 -12.33 -9.84
CA ILE A 396 5.09 -11.59 -10.09
C ILE A 396 5.13 -10.69 -11.35
N VAL A 397 6.28 -10.11 -11.69
CA VAL A 397 6.40 -9.26 -12.89
C VAL A 397 6.42 -10.08 -14.19
N LEU A 398 6.93 -11.32 -14.16
CA LEU A 398 6.87 -12.24 -15.29
C LEU A 398 5.44 -12.77 -15.46
N CYS A 399 4.74 -13.05 -14.36
CA CYS A 399 3.31 -13.39 -14.40
C CYS A 399 2.44 -12.23 -14.91
N ALA A 400 2.83 -10.97 -14.67
CA ALA A 400 2.12 -9.81 -15.21
C ALA A 400 2.40 -9.60 -16.72
N ALA A 401 3.51 -10.12 -17.24
CA ALA A 401 3.95 -9.84 -18.60
C ALA A 401 2.93 -10.24 -19.68
N PRO A 402 2.26 -11.40 -19.63
CA PRO A 402 1.18 -11.74 -20.56
C PRO A 402 0.02 -10.74 -20.55
N LEU A 403 -0.23 -10.06 -19.42
CA LEU A 403 -1.33 -9.10 -19.26
C LEU A 403 -0.96 -7.65 -19.61
N ALA A 404 0.25 -7.39 -20.10
CA ALA A 404 0.76 -6.02 -20.29
C ALA A 404 -0.14 -5.09 -21.15
N ASP A 405 -0.89 -5.61 -22.12
CA ASP A 405 -1.81 -4.80 -22.95
C ASP A 405 -3.01 -4.27 -22.14
N LEU A 406 -3.35 -4.95 -21.04
CA LEU A 406 -4.42 -4.57 -20.12
C LEU A 406 -3.88 -3.76 -18.93
N PHE A 407 -2.57 -3.84 -18.67
CA PHE A 407 -1.95 -3.36 -17.43
C PHE A 407 -1.13 -2.09 -17.64
N GLY A 408 -1.74 -1.06 -18.22
CA GLY A 408 -1.07 0.22 -18.52
C GLY A 408 -0.50 0.95 -17.30
N ALA A 409 -0.94 0.61 -16.08
CA ALA A 409 -0.42 1.18 -14.85
C ALA A 409 0.99 0.65 -14.47
N TRP A 410 1.45 -0.47 -15.04
CA TRP A 410 2.75 -1.06 -14.72
C TRP A 410 3.60 -1.36 -15.98
N PRO A 411 4.29 -0.35 -16.54
CA PRO A 411 5.08 -0.48 -17.77
C PRO A 411 6.17 -1.57 -17.72
N GLU A 412 6.64 -1.92 -16.53
CA GLU A 412 7.57 -3.04 -16.33
C GLU A 412 7.03 -4.37 -16.86
N ALA A 413 5.72 -4.62 -16.81
CA ALA A 413 5.13 -5.84 -17.37
C ALA A 413 5.39 -5.94 -18.89
N ALA A 414 5.19 -4.84 -19.63
CA ALA A 414 5.47 -4.77 -21.07
C ALA A 414 6.97 -4.94 -21.36
N LYS A 415 7.83 -4.35 -20.53
CA LYS A 415 9.28 -4.52 -20.63
C LYS A 415 9.70 -5.98 -20.45
N GLN A 416 9.14 -6.68 -19.47
CA GLN A 416 9.46 -8.09 -19.26
C GLN A 416 8.88 -8.99 -20.34
N ARG A 417 7.69 -8.68 -20.88
CA ARG A 417 7.15 -9.38 -22.06
C ARG A 417 8.14 -9.36 -23.23
N LYS A 418 8.75 -8.20 -23.51
CA LYS A 418 9.82 -8.09 -24.53
C LYS A 418 11.02 -8.98 -24.20
N HIS A 419 11.49 -8.98 -22.96
CA HIS A 419 12.61 -9.82 -22.55
C HIS A 419 12.30 -11.33 -22.63
N ILE A 420 11.05 -11.74 -22.38
CA ILE A 420 10.60 -13.12 -22.57
C ILE A 420 10.67 -13.48 -24.06
N ARG A 421 10.15 -12.63 -24.96
CA ARG A 421 10.28 -12.79 -26.42
C ARG A 421 11.73 -12.88 -26.89
N ASP A 422 12.62 -12.11 -26.27
CA ASP A 422 14.06 -12.13 -26.53
C ASP A 422 14.78 -13.37 -25.94
N GLY A 423 14.07 -14.26 -25.24
CA GLY A 423 14.61 -15.49 -24.65
C GLY A 423 15.42 -15.30 -23.36
N LYS A 424 15.35 -14.13 -22.70
CA LYS A 424 16.16 -13.82 -21.50
C LYS A 424 15.74 -14.59 -20.24
N TYR A 425 14.55 -15.18 -20.24
CA TYR A 425 13.96 -15.88 -19.10
C TYR A 425 13.60 -17.32 -19.44
N SER A 426 14.48 -18.05 -20.13
CA SER A 426 14.22 -19.44 -20.56
C SER A 426 13.88 -20.42 -19.43
N TRP A 427 14.20 -20.07 -18.18
CA TRP A 427 13.86 -20.83 -16.98
C TRP A 427 12.42 -20.61 -16.48
N ALA A 428 11.77 -19.52 -16.88
CA ALA A 428 10.43 -19.17 -16.41
C ALA A 428 9.37 -19.96 -17.19
N SER A 429 8.32 -20.43 -16.50
CA SER A 429 7.24 -21.21 -17.10
C SER A 429 6.63 -20.48 -18.30
N VAL A 430 6.36 -19.18 -18.15
CA VAL A 430 5.73 -18.31 -19.16
C VAL A 430 6.50 -18.20 -20.48
N SER A 431 7.79 -18.55 -20.49
CA SER A 431 8.62 -18.49 -21.70
C SER A 431 8.28 -19.54 -22.75
N GLN A 432 7.53 -20.59 -22.40
CA GLN A 432 7.03 -21.57 -23.39
C GLN A 432 6.11 -20.93 -24.43
N TRP A 433 5.47 -19.81 -24.08
CA TRP A 433 4.57 -19.05 -24.93
C TRP A 433 5.23 -17.80 -25.54
N SER A 434 6.57 -17.68 -25.49
CA SER A 434 7.26 -16.45 -25.89
C SER A 434 6.97 -15.98 -27.32
N ALA A 435 6.61 -16.89 -28.23
CA ALA A 435 6.23 -16.56 -29.61
C ALA A 435 4.78 -16.04 -29.74
N ASP A 436 3.90 -16.42 -28.81
CA ASP A 436 2.47 -16.10 -28.81
C ASP A 436 2.14 -14.89 -27.92
N LEU A 437 3.01 -14.59 -26.95
CA LEU A 437 3.01 -13.33 -26.17
C LEU A 437 3.30 -12.14 -27.05
#